data_AF-A0A0R3RMU0-F1
#
_entry.id   AF-A0A0R3RMU0-F1
#
_cell.length_a   1.000
_cell.length_b   1.000
_cell.length_c   1.000
_cell.angle_alpha   90.00
_cell.angle_beta   90.00
_cell.angle_gamma   90.00
#
_symmetry.space_group_name_H-M   'P 1'
#
loop_
_entity.id
_entity.type
_entity.pdbx_description
1 polymer ?
#
loop_
_entity_poly.entity_id
_entity_poly.type
_entity_poly.pdbx_seq_one_letter_code
_entity_poly.pdbx_strand_id
1 'polypeptide(L)'
;MGSREGRLNEQQFRNYIQIFLQHCRLHGMEMGNPIGYEYIHRSKQQDIEPLVIKAKNLGATFIHFVTADELSYHGDYFLGVCTVVDFSAHMKYIESQEQIVTQDLKASTAVAVTVQNKRQTLDNIVNKANIKMGGLNYSVHLETNCDEWLLKSGFLIVGMTVVHPACSMIPRKDRNSIPSVVGYSANIKKHPLDFIGGYRYGKADVEEVCLAFITYHLIIVDIICYII
;
A
#
# COMPACT_ATOMS: atom_id res chain seq x y z
N MET A 1 36.59 3.12 -5.12
CA MET A 1 35.70 2.00 -5.46
C MET A 1 34.82 1.75 -4.25
N GLY A 2 33.56 2.23 -4.27
CA GLY A 2 32.65 2.09 -3.14
C GLY A 2 32.28 0.62 -2.90
N SER A 3 32.15 0.23 -1.63
CA SER A 3 31.70 -1.09 -1.21
C SER A 3 30.34 -1.42 -1.87
N ARG A 4 30.16 -2.67 -2.31
CA ARG A 4 28.88 -3.21 -2.83
C ARG A 4 27.85 -3.46 -1.71
N GLU A 5 27.83 -2.59 -0.69
CA GLU A 5 26.93 -2.68 0.45
C GLU A 5 25.53 -2.20 0.03
N GLY A 6 24.63 -3.13 -0.30
CA GLY A 6 23.25 -2.81 -0.67
C GLY A 6 22.59 -3.79 -1.64
N ARG A 7 23.36 -4.63 -2.33
CA ARG A 7 22.80 -5.64 -3.26
C ARG A 7 22.44 -6.91 -2.50
N LEU A 8 21.14 -7.18 -2.40
CA LEU A 8 20.61 -8.45 -1.93
C LEU A 8 20.91 -9.55 -2.96
N ASN A 9 21.79 -10.50 -2.64
CA ASN A 9 22.04 -11.64 -3.51
C ASN A 9 20.94 -12.72 -3.38
N GLU A 10 20.93 -13.69 -4.29
CA GLU A 10 19.88 -14.73 -4.30
C GLU A 10 19.81 -15.53 -2.99
N GLN A 11 20.96 -15.84 -2.38
CA GLN A 11 20.99 -16.57 -1.10
C GLN A 11 20.38 -15.74 0.04
N GLN A 12 20.70 -14.45 0.11
CA GLN A 12 20.12 -13.54 1.09
C GLN A 12 18.62 -13.32 0.85
N PHE A 13 18.18 -13.29 -0.42
CA PHE A 13 16.77 -13.22 -0.78
C PHE A 13 16.00 -14.45 -0.30
N ARG A 14 16.55 -15.66 -0.51
CA ARG A 14 15.95 -16.90 0.00
C ARG A 14 15.89 -16.94 1.52
N ASN A 15 16.96 -16.51 2.19
CA ASN A 15 16.99 -16.39 3.65
C ASN A 15 15.93 -15.39 4.16
N TYR A 16 15.76 -14.26 3.46
CA TYR A 16 14.72 -13.28 3.78
C TYR A 16 13.32 -13.89 3.70
N ILE A 17 13.01 -14.65 2.65
CA ILE A 17 11.71 -15.32 2.50
C ILE A 17 11.44 -16.25 3.70
N GLN A 18 12.43 -17.04 4.12
CA GLN A 18 12.29 -17.95 5.25
C GLN A 18 12.02 -17.19 6.56
N ILE A 19 12.79 -16.14 6.82
CA ILE A 19 12.63 -15.30 8.02
C ILE A 19 11.27 -14.61 8.02
N PHE A 20 10.83 -14.07 6.89
CA PHE A 20 9.51 -13.44 6.76
C PHE A 20 8.40 -14.44 7.08
N LEU A 21 8.37 -15.61 6.42
CA LEU A 21 7.33 -16.62 6.62
C LEU A 21 7.32 -17.18 8.04
N GLN A 22 8.50 -17.38 8.65
CA GLN A 22 8.59 -17.79 10.04
C GLN A 22 7.98 -16.73 10.95
N HIS A 23 8.27 -15.46 10.71
CA HIS A 23 7.76 -14.36 11.51
C HIS A 23 6.25 -14.16 11.34
N CYS A 24 5.71 -14.37 10.14
CA CYS A 24 4.27 -14.44 9.90
C CYS A 24 3.61 -15.47 10.82
N ARG A 25 4.16 -16.70 10.88
CA ARG A 25 3.63 -17.78 11.74
C ARG A 25 3.72 -17.45 13.22
N LEU A 26 4.81 -16.80 13.65
CA LEU A 26 4.96 -16.35 15.05
C LEU A 26 3.88 -15.35 15.46
N HIS A 27 3.39 -14.55 14.52
CA HIS A 27 2.28 -13.60 14.71
C HIS A 27 0.90 -14.22 14.42
N GLY A 28 0.80 -15.54 14.33
CA GLY A 28 -0.47 -16.24 14.07
C GLY A 28 -1.00 -16.07 12.64
N MET A 29 -0.19 -15.56 11.72
CA MET A 29 -0.55 -15.43 10.30
C MET A 29 -0.16 -16.70 9.55
N GLU A 30 -1.16 -17.43 9.05
CA GLU A 30 -0.96 -18.62 8.23
C GLU A 30 -0.71 -18.25 6.78
N MET A 31 0.56 -18.36 6.36
CA MET A 31 0.96 -18.13 4.98
C MET A 31 1.62 -19.41 4.42
N GLY A 32 1.10 -19.87 3.28
CA GLY A 32 1.68 -20.99 2.54
C GLY A 32 3.08 -20.67 2.03
N ASN A 33 3.79 -21.72 1.58
CA ASN A 33 5.03 -21.49 0.85
C ASN A 33 4.74 -20.74 -0.47
N PRO A 34 5.66 -19.87 -0.94
CA PRO A 34 5.47 -19.17 -2.21
C PRO A 34 5.28 -20.15 -3.36
N ILE A 35 4.29 -19.88 -4.22
CA ILE A 35 4.02 -20.67 -5.44
C ILE A 35 5.20 -20.55 -6.42
N GLY A 36 5.91 -19.43 -6.38
CA GLY A 36 7.17 -19.21 -7.09
C GLY A 36 7.96 -18.05 -6.49
N TYR A 37 9.24 -17.99 -6.83
CA TYR A 37 10.10 -16.84 -6.56
C TYR A 37 10.95 -16.60 -7.81
N GLU A 38 11.14 -15.34 -8.18
CA GLU A 38 11.92 -14.95 -9.36
C GLU A 38 12.94 -13.91 -8.96
N TYR A 39 14.22 -14.21 -9.18
CA TYR A 39 15.31 -13.27 -8.93
C TYR A 39 15.76 -12.67 -10.27
N ILE A 40 15.46 -11.38 -10.46
CA ILE A 40 15.64 -10.70 -11.74
C ILE A 40 16.85 -9.79 -11.64
N HIS A 41 17.88 -10.10 -12.43
CA HIS A 41 19.06 -9.27 -12.52
C HIS A 41 18.79 -8.04 -13.38
N ARG A 42 19.12 -6.85 -12.88
CA ARG A 42 19.00 -5.57 -13.61
C ARG A 42 17.56 -5.32 -14.12
N SER A 43 16.58 -5.55 -13.25
CA SER A 43 15.16 -5.35 -13.53
C SER A 43 14.87 -3.93 -14.03
N LYS A 44 13.96 -3.84 -15.00
CA LYS A 44 13.41 -2.60 -15.54
C LYS A 44 11.92 -2.53 -15.20
N GLN A 45 11.36 -1.32 -15.31
CA GLN A 45 9.93 -1.08 -15.03
C GLN A 45 9.01 -1.95 -15.92
N GLN A 46 9.39 -2.18 -17.17
CA GLN A 46 8.65 -3.00 -18.13
C GLN A 46 8.54 -4.49 -17.73
N ASP A 47 9.40 -4.95 -16.82
CA ASP A 47 9.39 -6.34 -16.39
C ASP A 47 8.26 -6.62 -15.38
N ILE A 48 7.70 -5.60 -14.71
CA ILE A 48 6.73 -5.77 -13.63
C ILE A 48 5.43 -6.41 -14.12
N GLU A 49 4.84 -5.87 -15.19
CA GLU A 49 3.53 -6.30 -15.69
C GLU A 49 3.51 -7.79 -16.10
N PRO A 50 4.45 -8.29 -16.93
CA PRO A 50 4.53 -9.71 -17.24
C PRO A 50 4.64 -10.62 -16.02
N LEU A 51 5.38 -10.19 -14.98
CA LEU A 51 5.55 -10.97 -13.75
C LEU A 51 4.27 -11.04 -12.92
N VAL A 52 3.57 -9.91 -12.80
CA VAL A 52 2.29 -9.85 -12.08
C VAL A 52 1.26 -10.75 -12.78
N ILE A 53 1.13 -10.64 -14.10
CA ILE A 53 0.22 -11.46 -14.90
C ILE A 53 0.59 -12.95 -14.76
N LYS A 54 1.87 -13.29 -14.86
CA LYS A 54 2.36 -14.67 -14.68
C LYS A 54 2.00 -15.21 -13.29
N ALA A 55 2.28 -14.45 -12.23
CA ALA A 55 1.98 -14.86 -10.86
C ALA A 55 0.47 -15.05 -10.63
N LYS A 56 -0.34 -14.12 -11.14
CA LYS A 56 -1.81 -14.22 -11.11
C LYS A 56 -2.32 -15.46 -11.83
N ASN A 57 -1.79 -15.77 -13.02
CA ASN A 57 -2.14 -16.98 -13.76
C ASN A 57 -1.74 -18.28 -13.04
N LEU A 58 -0.72 -18.22 -12.18
CA LEU A 58 -0.33 -19.32 -11.29
C LEU A 58 -1.21 -19.42 -10.03
N GLY A 59 -2.18 -18.52 -9.85
CA GLY A 59 -3.07 -18.49 -8.69
C GLY A 59 -2.52 -17.73 -7.48
N ALA A 60 -1.52 -16.88 -7.65
CA ALA A 60 -1.04 -16.04 -6.56
C ALA A 60 -2.11 -15.01 -6.15
N THR A 61 -2.33 -14.86 -4.84
CA THR A 61 -3.22 -13.85 -4.25
C THR A 61 -2.46 -12.67 -3.64
N PHE A 62 -1.15 -12.83 -3.46
CA PHE A 62 -0.24 -11.86 -2.87
C PHE A 62 1.12 -11.96 -3.53
N ILE A 63 1.70 -10.81 -3.91
CA ILE A 63 3.07 -10.72 -4.46
C ILE A 63 3.91 -9.82 -3.58
N HIS A 64 5.05 -10.36 -3.13
CA HIS A 64 6.01 -9.63 -2.30
C HIS A 64 7.26 -9.28 -3.10
N PHE A 65 7.41 -8.01 -3.42
CA PHE A 65 8.54 -7.49 -4.19
C PHE A 65 9.66 -7.02 -3.28
N VAL A 66 10.89 -7.43 -3.61
CA VAL A 66 12.10 -6.85 -3.03
C VAL A 66 12.85 -6.11 -4.12
N THR A 67 12.87 -4.78 -4.05
CA THR A 67 13.40 -3.90 -5.09
C THR A 67 14.75 -3.32 -4.68
N ALA A 68 15.64 -3.11 -5.65
CA ALA A 68 16.91 -2.44 -5.40
C ALA A 68 16.66 -1.00 -4.90
N ASP A 69 17.49 -0.52 -3.96
CA ASP A 69 17.31 0.80 -3.37
C ASP A 69 17.36 1.92 -4.41
N GLU A 70 18.16 1.74 -5.46
CA GLU A 70 18.36 2.67 -6.55
C GLU A 70 17.16 2.79 -7.50
N LEU A 71 16.16 1.90 -7.39
CA LEU A 71 14.90 2.00 -8.11
C LEU A 71 13.91 2.97 -7.45
N SER A 72 14.30 3.57 -6.31
CA SER A 72 13.58 4.69 -5.69
C SER A 72 13.75 5.95 -6.55
N TYR A 73 13.05 6.04 -7.67
CA TYR A 73 13.00 7.30 -8.41
C TYR A 73 12.11 8.26 -7.61
N HIS A 74 12.72 9.01 -6.69
CA HIS A 74 12.15 10.30 -6.30
C HIS A 74 11.91 11.06 -7.60
N GLY A 75 10.64 11.26 -7.95
CA GLY A 75 10.25 12.02 -9.11
C GLY A 75 10.85 13.41 -8.99
N ASP A 76 11.93 13.67 -9.72
CA ASP A 76 12.39 15.03 -9.94
C ASP A 76 11.40 15.61 -10.96
N TYR A 77 10.47 16.43 -10.45
CA TYR A 77 9.52 17.18 -11.27
C TYR A 77 10.27 18.29 -12.02
N PHE A 78 11.14 17.90 -12.95
CA PHE A 78 11.82 18.84 -13.82
C PHE A 78 10.91 19.14 -15.03
N LEU A 79 10.41 20.38 -15.11
CA LEU A 79 9.78 20.97 -16.30
C LEU A 79 8.41 20.42 -16.75
N GLY A 80 7.50 20.09 -15.82
CA GLY A 80 6.06 19.99 -16.14
C GLY A 80 5.67 18.86 -17.11
N VAL A 81 6.55 17.89 -17.32
CA VAL A 81 6.27 16.62 -18.00
C VAL A 81 6.55 15.52 -16.98
N CYS A 82 5.53 14.77 -16.57
CA CYS A 82 5.71 13.54 -15.80
C CYS A 82 6.33 12.46 -16.71
N THR A 83 7.63 12.52 -16.95
CA THR A 83 8.35 11.55 -17.78
C THR A 83 8.99 10.42 -16.98
N VAL A 84 9.00 10.49 -15.64
CA VAL A 84 9.54 9.43 -14.77
C VAL A 84 8.44 8.96 -13.83
N VAL A 85 7.79 7.86 -14.19
CA VAL A 85 6.90 7.14 -13.27
C VAL A 85 7.78 6.36 -12.31
N ASP A 86 7.70 6.67 -11.02
CA ASP A 86 8.36 5.91 -9.96
C ASP A 86 8.06 4.40 -10.14
N PHE A 87 9.08 3.55 -10.04
CA PHE A 87 8.95 2.10 -10.16
C PHE A 87 7.88 1.57 -9.19
N SER A 88 7.81 2.13 -7.98
CA SER A 88 6.76 1.80 -7.00
C SER A 88 5.38 2.26 -7.47
N ALA A 89 5.27 3.48 -8.04
CA ALA A 89 4.00 3.98 -8.59
C ALA A 89 3.50 3.13 -9.77
N HIS A 90 4.40 2.67 -10.64
CA HIS A 90 4.04 1.78 -11.74
C HIS A 90 3.55 0.42 -11.24
N MET A 91 4.20 -0.13 -10.21
CA MET A 91 3.73 -1.36 -9.56
C MET A 91 2.33 -1.19 -8.98
N LYS A 92 2.03 -0.04 -8.34
CA LYS A 92 0.69 0.28 -7.82
C LYS A 92 -0.34 0.47 -8.92
N TYR A 93 0.06 1.00 -10.07
CA TYR A 93 -0.80 1.07 -11.25
C TYR A 93 -1.17 -0.34 -11.76
N ILE A 94 -0.17 -1.22 -11.93
CA ILE A 94 -0.41 -2.61 -12.35
C ILE A 94 -1.23 -3.38 -11.32
N GLU A 95 -0.97 -3.23 -10.02
CA GLU A 95 -1.78 -3.81 -8.93
C GLU A 95 -3.26 -3.45 -9.06
N SER A 96 -3.56 -2.18 -9.39
CA SER A 96 -4.92 -1.71 -9.62
C SER A 96 -5.55 -2.30 -10.89
N GLN A 97 -4.80 -2.46 -11.98
CA GLN A 97 -5.34 -3.10 -13.19
C GLN A 97 -5.60 -4.60 -12.98
N GLU A 98 -4.66 -5.29 -12.32
CA GLU A 98 -4.70 -6.74 -12.18
C GLU A 98 -5.44 -7.22 -10.94
N GLN A 99 -5.83 -6.33 -10.03
CA GLN A 99 -6.57 -6.64 -8.80
C GLN A 99 -5.86 -7.72 -7.95
N ILE A 100 -4.55 -7.56 -7.77
CA ILE A 100 -3.71 -8.46 -6.98
C ILE A 100 -2.93 -7.69 -5.93
N VAL A 101 -2.98 -8.17 -4.70
CA VAL A 101 -2.34 -7.48 -3.57
C VAL A 101 -0.84 -7.55 -3.71
N THR A 102 -0.17 -6.38 -3.66
CA THR A 102 1.29 -6.32 -3.68
C THR A 102 1.87 -5.67 -2.43
N GLN A 103 3.07 -6.10 -2.05
CA GLN A 103 3.87 -5.41 -1.05
C GLN A 103 5.30 -5.24 -1.56
N ASP A 104 5.76 -4.00 -1.60
CA ASP A 104 7.11 -3.64 -1.97
C ASP A 104 7.99 -3.43 -0.74
N LEU A 105 9.25 -3.82 -0.87
CA LEU A 105 10.28 -3.66 0.15
C LEU A 105 11.61 -3.34 -0.51
N LYS A 106 12.36 -2.40 0.06
CA LYS A 106 13.72 -2.13 -0.41
C LYS A 106 14.69 -3.25 -0.03
N ALA A 107 15.66 -3.53 -0.91
CA ALA A 107 16.70 -4.53 -0.73
C ALA A 107 17.53 -4.28 0.54
N SER A 108 17.93 -3.04 0.82
CA SER A 108 18.57 -2.65 2.08
C SER A 108 17.74 -3.04 3.31
N THR A 109 16.41 -2.95 3.23
CA THR A 109 15.53 -3.30 4.35
C THR A 109 15.45 -4.81 4.53
N ALA A 110 15.37 -5.57 3.44
CA ALA A 110 15.48 -7.03 3.48
C ALA A 110 16.82 -7.49 4.08
N VAL A 111 17.93 -6.85 3.72
CA VAL A 111 19.25 -7.12 4.32
C VAL A 111 19.26 -6.74 5.81
N ALA A 112 18.69 -5.59 6.19
CA ALA A 112 18.68 -5.14 7.58
C ALA A 112 17.89 -6.08 8.50
N VAL A 113 16.77 -6.64 8.06
CA VAL A 113 16.02 -7.60 8.88
C VAL A 113 16.72 -8.95 8.98
N THR A 114 17.42 -9.38 7.91
CA THR A 114 18.08 -10.70 7.88
C THR A 114 19.45 -10.72 8.55
N VAL A 115 20.26 -9.67 8.36
CA VAL A 115 21.65 -9.60 8.84
C VAL A 115 21.75 -8.80 10.13
N GLN A 116 21.03 -7.68 10.22
CA GLN A 116 21.12 -6.77 11.37
C GLN A 116 20.01 -7.03 12.41
N ASN A 117 19.19 -8.05 12.20
CA ASN A 117 18.12 -8.48 13.12
C ASN A 117 17.20 -7.31 13.56
N LYS A 118 16.84 -6.43 12.62
CA LYS A 118 15.91 -5.31 12.85
C LYS A 118 14.47 -5.81 13.05
N ARG A 119 14.21 -6.41 14.21
CA ARG A 119 12.93 -7.07 14.54
C ARG A 119 11.71 -6.17 14.40
N GLN A 120 11.78 -4.94 14.92
CA GLN A 120 10.69 -3.96 14.79
C GLN A 120 10.35 -3.66 13.32
N THR A 121 11.35 -3.59 12.45
CA THR A 121 11.12 -3.40 11.01
C THR A 121 10.42 -4.61 10.41
N LEU A 122 10.81 -5.83 10.82
CA LEU A 122 10.16 -7.07 10.39
C LEU A 122 8.71 -7.14 10.89
N ASP A 123 8.44 -6.76 12.15
CA ASP A 123 7.08 -6.65 12.69
C ASP A 123 6.24 -5.69 11.86
N ASN A 124 6.77 -4.53 11.49
CA ASN A 124 6.06 -3.57 10.63
C ASN A 124 5.77 -4.14 9.24
N ILE A 125 6.67 -4.94 8.67
CA ILE A 125 6.48 -5.59 7.36
C ILE A 125 5.36 -6.63 7.45
N VAL A 126 5.39 -7.50 8.47
CA VAL A 126 4.37 -8.54 8.71
C VAL A 126 3.01 -7.92 9.02
N ASN A 127 2.96 -6.91 9.89
CA ASN A 127 1.74 -6.18 10.21
C ASN A 127 1.09 -5.57 8.98
N LYS A 128 1.88 -5.00 8.05
CA LYS A 128 1.36 -4.49 6.77
C LYS A 128 0.84 -5.61 5.87
N ALA A 129 1.53 -6.75 5.81
CA ALA A 129 1.09 -7.90 5.03
C ALA A 129 -0.25 -8.46 5.55
N ASN A 130 -0.39 -8.58 6.87
CA ASN A 130 -1.59 -9.08 7.50
C ASN A 130 -2.82 -8.23 7.17
N ILE A 131 -2.74 -6.89 7.34
CA ILE A 131 -3.84 -5.99 6.98
C ILE A 131 -4.19 -6.09 5.50
N LYS A 132 -3.19 -6.14 4.61
CA LYS A 132 -3.40 -6.25 3.16
C LYS A 132 -4.10 -7.55 2.74
N MET A 133 -3.86 -8.63 3.47
CA MET A 133 -4.54 -9.92 3.27
C MET A 133 -5.85 -10.02 4.05
N GLY A 134 -6.30 -8.93 4.67
CA GLY A 134 -7.59 -8.83 5.36
C GLY A 134 -7.59 -9.27 6.82
N GLY A 135 -6.42 -9.52 7.40
CA GLY A 135 -6.27 -9.79 8.83
C GLY A 135 -6.32 -8.51 9.68
N LEU A 136 -6.44 -8.70 11.00
CA LEU A 136 -6.46 -7.62 11.99
C LEU A 136 -5.28 -7.83 12.97
N ASN A 137 -4.42 -6.81 13.12
CA ASN A 137 -3.24 -6.94 13.99
C ASN A 137 -3.56 -6.75 15.47
N TYR A 138 -4.49 -5.85 15.79
CA TYR A 138 -4.78 -5.46 17.16
C TYR A 138 -6.28 -5.24 17.36
N SER A 139 -6.78 -5.65 18.51
CA SER A 139 -8.06 -5.18 19.07
C SER A 139 -7.79 -4.09 20.10
N VAL A 140 -8.70 -3.12 20.18
CA VAL A 140 -8.66 -2.10 21.23
C VAL A 140 -9.40 -2.65 22.43
N HIS A 141 -8.74 -2.62 23.60
CA HIS A 141 -9.35 -2.95 24.89
C HIS A 141 -9.06 -1.83 25.88
N LEU A 142 -10.11 -1.16 26.38
CA LEU A 142 -9.99 -0.08 27.36
C LEU A 142 -10.29 -0.61 28.77
N GLU A 143 -9.52 -0.18 29.77
CA GLU A 143 -9.55 -0.73 31.14
C GLU A 143 -10.91 -0.62 31.87
N THR A 144 -11.81 0.25 31.40
CA THR A 144 -13.08 0.61 32.07
C THR A 144 -14.33 0.17 31.29
N ASN A 145 -14.24 -0.78 30.35
CA ASN A 145 -15.31 -1.14 29.40
C ASN A 145 -15.83 0.08 28.60
N CYS A 146 -15.00 1.12 28.48
CA CYS A 146 -15.33 2.34 27.73
C CYS A 146 -15.18 2.16 26.21
N ASP A 147 -14.98 0.94 25.72
CA ASP A 147 -14.76 0.55 24.33
C ASP A 147 -15.93 -0.29 23.77
N GLU A 148 -16.92 -0.67 24.57
CA GLU A 148 -18.08 -1.43 24.09
C GLU A 148 -18.79 -0.74 22.92
N TRP A 149 -18.80 0.60 22.91
CA TRP A 149 -19.38 1.38 21.81
C TRP A 149 -18.61 1.21 20.48
N LEU A 150 -17.31 0.90 20.50
CA LEU A 150 -16.50 0.64 19.31
C LEU A 150 -16.90 -0.67 18.63
N LEU A 151 -17.43 -1.63 19.41
CA LEU A 151 -17.85 -2.94 18.92
C LEU A 151 -19.36 -3.01 18.65
N LYS A 152 -20.11 -1.97 18.99
CA LYS A 152 -21.57 -1.93 18.85
C LYS A 152 -21.97 -1.91 17.37
N SER A 153 -22.87 -2.80 16.99
CA SER A 153 -23.47 -2.82 15.65
C SER A 153 -24.20 -1.51 15.34
N GLY A 154 -24.10 -1.04 14.09
CA GLY A 154 -24.78 0.18 13.63
C GLY A 154 -24.01 1.47 13.89
N PHE A 155 -22.77 1.38 14.38
CA PHE A 155 -21.89 2.54 14.51
C PHE A 155 -20.90 2.62 13.33
N LEU A 156 -21.05 3.66 12.51
CA LEU A 156 -20.21 3.92 11.35
C LEU A 156 -19.17 5.00 11.69
N ILE A 157 -17.91 4.65 11.56
CA ILE A 157 -16.76 5.55 11.68
C ILE A 157 -16.24 5.81 10.28
N VAL A 158 -16.18 7.08 9.88
CA VAL A 158 -15.63 7.49 8.58
C VAL A 158 -14.53 8.51 8.80
N GLY A 159 -13.32 8.17 8.35
CA GLY A 159 -12.21 9.11 8.21
C GLY A 159 -12.15 9.62 6.78
N MET A 160 -11.98 10.94 6.62
CA MET A 160 -11.88 11.57 5.31
C MET A 160 -10.73 12.57 5.29
N THR A 161 -10.05 12.67 4.15
CA THR A 161 -9.00 13.66 3.93
C THR A 161 -9.09 14.18 2.51
N VAL A 162 -8.81 15.48 2.34
CA VAL A 162 -8.69 16.11 1.03
C VAL A 162 -7.23 16.47 0.82
N VAL A 163 -6.69 16.11 -0.34
CA VAL A 163 -5.33 16.48 -0.76
C VAL A 163 -5.45 17.33 -2.01
N HIS A 164 -4.90 18.55 -1.91
CA HIS A 164 -4.80 19.46 -3.04
C HIS A 164 -3.42 19.31 -3.70
N PRO A 165 -3.35 19.45 -5.03
CA PRO A 165 -2.08 19.42 -5.72
C PRO A 165 -1.16 20.56 -5.23
N ALA A 166 0.15 20.31 -5.17
CA ALA A 166 1.11 21.32 -4.73
C ALA A 166 1.18 22.50 -5.72
N CYS A 167 0.43 23.55 -5.43
CA CYS A 167 0.31 24.76 -6.27
C CYS A 167 1.65 25.46 -6.59
N SER A 168 2.71 25.21 -5.83
CA SER A 168 4.04 25.76 -6.07
C SER A 168 4.72 25.20 -7.33
N MET A 169 4.33 24.01 -7.80
CA MET A 169 4.99 23.31 -8.91
C MET A 169 4.20 23.33 -10.23
N ILE A 170 3.02 23.94 -10.24
CA ILE A 170 2.12 23.97 -11.39
C ILE A 170 2.03 25.41 -11.93
N PRO A 171 2.28 25.65 -13.23
CA PRO A 171 2.06 26.96 -13.84
C PRO A 171 0.65 27.46 -13.54
N ARG A 172 0.48 28.74 -13.20
CA ARG A 172 -0.82 29.32 -12.78
C ARG A 172 -1.99 28.99 -13.71
N LYS A 173 -1.72 28.87 -15.02
CA LYS A 173 -2.70 28.50 -16.05
C LYS A 173 -3.26 27.07 -15.92
N ASP A 174 -2.50 26.16 -15.31
CA ASP A 174 -2.81 24.74 -15.18
C ASP A 174 -3.24 24.35 -13.76
N ARG A 175 -3.30 25.30 -12.81
CA ARG A 175 -3.70 25.01 -11.42
C ARG A 175 -5.13 24.49 -11.33
N ASN A 176 -6.03 25.01 -12.18
CA ASN A 176 -7.42 24.58 -12.21
C ASN A 176 -7.64 23.25 -12.94
N SER A 177 -6.61 22.67 -13.59
CA SER A 177 -6.74 21.43 -14.37
C SER A 177 -6.34 20.18 -13.60
N ILE A 178 -5.66 20.30 -12.45
CA ILE A 178 -5.29 19.16 -11.61
C ILE A 178 -6.34 18.97 -10.50
N PRO A 179 -7.07 17.85 -10.48
CA PRO A 179 -8.13 17.64 -9.51
C PRO A 179 -7.56 17.47 -8.08
N SER A 180 -8.34 17.90 -7.10
CA SER A 180 -8.12 17.50 -5.70
C SER A 180 -8.48 16.02 -5.54
N VAL A 181 -7.86 15.33 -4.60
CA VAL A 181 -8.21 13.94 -4.28
C VAL A 181 -8.84 13.90 -2.89
N VAL A 182 -10.04 13.34 -2.80
CA VAL A 182 -10.72 13.05 -1.54
C VAL A 182 -10.52 11.57 -1.25
N GLY A 183 -9.70 11.27 -0.25
CA GLY A 183 -9.54 9.92 0.29
C GLY A 183 -10.52 9.69 1.44
N TYR A 184 -11.10 8.50 1.52
CA TYR A 184 -11.95 8.11 2.63
C TYR A 184 -11.61 6.70 3.11
N SER A 185 -11.94 6.41 4.36
CA SER A 185 -11.82 5.09 4.97
C SER A 185 -12.93 4.91 6.01
N ALA A 186 -13.57 3.75 6.02
CA ALA A 186 -14.69 3.46 6.91
C ALA A 186 -14.67 2.01 7.43
N ASN A 187 -15.23 1.79 8.62
CA ASN A 187 -15.31 0.48 9.27
C ASN A 187 -16.47 -0.38 8.73
N ILE A 188 -16.49 -0.59 7.42
CA ILE A 188 -17.58 -1.28 6.71
C ILE A 188 -17.31 -2.77 6.45
N LYS A 189 -16.22 -3.31 6.99
CA LYS A 189 -15.98 -4.76 7.00
C LYS A 189 -16.70 -5.41 8.18
N LYS A 190 -16.70 -6.75 8.18
CA LYS A 190 -17.35 -7.55 9.23
C LYS A 190 -16.88 -7.20 10.65
N HIS A 191 -15.61 -6.84 10.81
CA HIS A 191 -15.06 -6.45 12.12
C HIS A 191 -15.10 -4.92 12.28
N PRO A 192 -15.65 -4.36 13.38
CA PRO A 192 -15.80 -2.91 13.56
C PRO A 192 -14.51 -2.09 13.60
N LEU A 193 -13.37 -2.75 13.81
CA LEU A 193 -12.03 -2.14 13.80
C LEU A 193 -11.28 -2.34 12.46
N ASP A 194 -11.92 -2.95 11.47
CA ASP A 194 -11.34 -3.21 10.16
C ASP A 194 -11.88 -2.20 9.15
N PHE A 195 -10.97 -1.45 8.54
CA PHE A 195 -11.28 -0.28 7.72
C PHE A 195 -10.88 -0.53 6.28
N ILE A 196 -11.79 -0.22 5.37
CA ILE A 196 -11.51 -0.12 3.94
C ILE A 196 -11.89 1.25 3.43
N GLY A 197 -11.29 1.63 2.32
CA GLY A 197 -11.40 2.97 1.81
C GLY A 197 -11.24 3.03 0.30
N GLY A 198 -11.47 4.23 -0.19
CA GLY A 198 -11.32 4.55 -1.59
C GLY A 198 -10.94 6.01 -1.75
N TYR A 199 -10.98 6.46 -2.99
CA TYR A 199 -10.74 7.85 -3.32
C TYR A 199 -11.67 8.31 -4.43
N ARG A 200 -11.95 9.61 -4.45
CA ARG A 200 -12.69 10.29 -5.50
C ARG A 200 -11.93 11.54 -5.91
N TYR A 201 -11.99 11.87 -7.20
CA TYR A 201 -11.47 13.13 -7.70
C TYR A 201 -12.50 14.24 -7.51
N GLY A 202 -12.05 15.38 -6.99
CA GLY A 202 -12.83 16.60 -6.80
C GLY A 202 -12.30 17.74 -7.65
N LYS A 203 -13.01 18.87 -7.64
CA LYS A 203 -12.54 20.10 -8.29
C LYS A 203 -11.23 20.59 -7.64
N ALA A 204 -10.37 21.18 -8.46
CA ALA A 204 -9.10 21.78 -8.01
C ALA A 204 -9.34 22.88 -6.97
N ASP A 205 -8.51 22.93 -5.92
CA ASP A 205 -8.47 23.99 -4.90
C ASP A 205 -9.80 24.34 -4.21
N VAL A 206 -10.77 23.41 -4.18
CA VAL A 206 -12.02 23.58 -3.43
C VAL A 206 -11.90 22.85 -2.09
N GLU A 207 -11.58 23.58 -1.03
CA GLU A 207 -11.72 23.13 0.37
C GLU A 207 -13.19 23.20 0.84
N GLU A 208 -14.04 23.99 0.17
CA GLU A 208 -15.40 24.24 0.62
C GLU A 208 -16.29 23.00 0.58
N VAL A 209 -16.65 22.56 1.79
CA VAL A 209 -17.65 21.54 2.11
C VAL A 209 -18.97 21.71 1.31
N CYS A 210 -19.30 22.94 0.92
CA CYS A 210 -20.54 23.29 0.21
C CYS A 210 -20.60 22.91 -1.28
N LEU A 211 -19.48 22.79 -1.99
CA LEU A 211 -19.45 22.20 -3.36
C LEU A 211 -19.07 20.71 -3.33
N ALA A 212 -18.65 20.24 -2.17
CA ALA A 212 -18.31 18.86 -1.90
C ALA A 212 -19.53 17.99 -1.57
N PHE A 213 -20.76 18.52 -1.50
CA PHE A 213 -21.96 17.70 -1.28
C PHE A 213 -22.09 16.54 -2.27
N ILE A 214 -21.78 16.75 -3.55
CA ILE A 214 -21.84 15.66 -4.54
C ILE A 214 -20.76 14.62 -4.24
N THR A 215 -19.52 15.04 -3.98
CA THR A 215 -18.42 14.12 -3.68
C THR A 215 -18.65 13.36 -2.37
N TYR A 216 -19.09 14.02 -1.31
CA TYR A 216 -19.46 13.40 -0.05
C TYR A 216 -20.66 12.47 -0.23
N HIS A 217 -21.69 12.88 -0.97
CA HIS A 217 -22.83 12.02 -1.27
C HIS A 217 -22.41 10.76 -2.02
N LEU A 218 -21.56 10.89 -3.04
CA LEU A 218 -21.01 9.75 -3.77
C LEU A 218 -20.17 8.84 -2.87
N ILE A 219 -19.37 9.40 -1.95
CA ILE A 219 -18.61 8.60 -0.97
C ILE A 219 -19.55 7.86 -0.02
N ILE A 220 -20.62 8.50 0.45
CA ILE A 220 -21.64 7.84 1.27
C ILE A 220 -22.36 6.74 0.47
N VAL A 221 -22.68 6.98 -0.81
CA VAL A 221 -23.23 5.96 -1.70
C VAL A 221 -22.27 4.79 -1.84
N ASP A 222 -20.97 5.05 -2.05
CA ASP A 222 -19.95 4.00 -2.11
C ASP A 222 -19.95 3.16 -0.82
N ILE A 223 -19.87 3.82 0.33
CA ILE A 223 -19.88 3.18 1.66
C ILE A 223 -21.12 2.31 1.82
N ILE A 224 -22.30 2.82 1.47
CA ILE A 224 -23.57 2.09 1.58
C ILE A 224 -23.59 0.87 0.66
N CYS A 225 -23.07 0.98 -0.57
CA CYS A 225 -22.99 -0.14 -1.51
C CYS A 225 -22.15 -1.31 -0.97
N TYR A 226 -21.21 -1.06 -0.07
CA TYR A 226 -20.38 -2.09 0.57
C TYR A 226 -20.97 -2.66 1.89
N ILE A 227 -22.04 -2.06 2.43
CA ILE A 227 -22.70 -2.51 3.68
C ILE A 227 -23.79 -3.57 3.42
N ILE A 228 -24.25 -3.73 2.17
CA ILE A 228 -25.26 -4.71 1.74
C ILE A 228 -24.60 -6.07 1.48
#